data_AF-A0A5S6Q6H1-F1
#
_entry.id   AF-A0A5S6Q6H1-F1
#
_cell.length_a   1.000
_cell.length_b   1.000
_cell.length_c   1.000
_cell.angle_alpha   90.00
_cell.angle_beta   90.00
_cell.angle_gamma   90.00
#
_symmetry.space_group_name_H-M   'P 1'
#
loop_
_entity.id
_entity.type
_entity.pdbx_description
1 polymer ?
#
loop_
_entity_poly.entity_id
_entity_poly.type
_entity_poly.pdbx_seq_one_letter_code
_entity_poly.pdbx_strand_id
1 'polypeptide(L)'
;MSQSRLNIISMAFKKLDKNGNGVVTADDMKHVYSVLGHPKYVTGEATEEDIFKEFLKTFEIGGHVNGIVTKEEFLNYYAGVSASIDSDVYFDLVMRKAWKL
;
A
#
# COMPACT_ATOMS: atom_id res chain seq x y z
N MET A 1 15.01 10.81 -0.55
CA MET A 1 14.39 9.95 0.48
C MET A 1 15.40 9.66 1.57
N SER A 2 15.04 9.86 2.84
CA SER A 2 15.88 9.52 4.00
C SER A 2 15.87 8.01 4.28
N GLN A 3 16.94 7.46 4.87
CA GLN A 3 17.04 6.02 5.19
C GLN A 3 15.89 5.54 6.10
N SER A 4 15.45 6.38 7.04
CA SER A 4 14.30 6.08 7.91
C SER A 4 13.00 5.86 7.13
N ARG A 5 12.76 6.68 6.09
CA ARG A 5 11.58 6.53 5.23
C ARG A 5 11.64 5.25 4.41
N LEU A 6 12.81 4.92 3.87
CA LEU A 6 13.02 3.66 3.15
C LEU A 6 12.79 2.44 4.05
N ASN A 7 13.25 2.50 5.30
CA ASN A 7 13.06 1.41 6.26
C ASN A 7 11.58 1.20 6.62
N ILE A 8 10.81 2.26 6.87
CA ILE A 8 9.39 2.12 7.20
C ILE A 8 8.57 1.64 6.00
N ILE A 9 8.88 2.09 4.79
CA ILE A 9 8.26 1.59 3.55
C ILE A 9 8.58 0.12 3.36
N SER A 10 9.85 -0.28 3.53
CA SER A 10 10.23 -1.69 3.41
C SER A 10 9.59 -2.57 4.48
N MET A 11 9.38 -2.05 5.70
CA MET A 11 8.64 -2.75 6.75
C MET A 11 7.15 -2.90 6.41
N ALA A 12 6.51 -1.84 5.91
CA ALA A 12 5.13 -1.90 5.42
C ALA A 12 4.98 -2.93 4.30
N PHE A 13 5.86 -2.87 3.30
CA PHE A 13 5.86 -3.80 2.18
C PHE A 13 6.03 -5.25 2.63
N LYS A 14 7.00 -5.52 3.52
CA LYS A 14 7.22 -6.87 4.06
C LYS A 14 6.05 -7.38 4.90
N LYS A 15 5.26 -6.49 5.50
CA LYS A 15 4.05 -6.86 6.22
C LYS A 15 2.90 -7.23 5.28
N LEU A 16 2.83 -6.55 4.13
CA LEU A 16 1.86 -6.80 3.07
C LEU A 16 2.21 -8.08 2.29
N ASP A 17 3.46 -8.23 1.90
CA ASP A 17 4.01 -9.39 1.20
C ASP A 17 4.17 -10.58 2.16
N LYS A 18 3.05 -11.27 2.42
CA LYS A 18 3.00 -12.45 3.30
C LYS A 18 3.67 -13.66 2.67
N ASN A 19 3.57 -13.79 1.36
CA ASN A 19 4.10 -14.91 0.61
C ASN A 19 5.62 -14.79 0.36
N GLY A 20 6.19 -13.59 0.50
CA GLY A 20 7.62 -13.30 0.35
C GLY A 20 8.11 -13.34 -1.09
N ASN A 21 7.22 -13.20 -2.07
CA ASN A 21 7.53 -13.24 -3.49
C ASN A 21 8.03 -11.89 -4.03
N GLY A 22 8.03 -10.84 -3.21
CA GLY A 22 8.46 -9.49 -3.59
C GLY A 22 7.41 -8.67 -4.33
N VAL A 23 6.17 -9.14 -4.42
CA VAL A 23 5.02 -8.46 -5.02
C VAL A 23 3.77 -8.57 -4.15
N VAL A 24 3.01 -7.49 -4.02
CA VAL A 24 1.76 -7.48 -3.26
C VAL A 24 0.60 -7.68 -4.22
N THR A 25 -0.19 -8.72 -3.99
CA THR A 25 -1.38 -9.02 -4.79
C THR A 25 -2.67 -8.67 -4.03
N ALA A 26 -3.81 -8.65 -4.73
CA ALA A 26 -5.11 -8.45 -4.07
C ALA A 26 -5.42 -9.51 -3.02
N ASP A 27 -4.86 -10.72 -3.17
CA ASP A 27 -5.03 -11.81 -2.21
C ASP A 27 -4.22 -11.56 -0.92
N ASP A 28 -2.98 -11.07 -1.03
CA ASP A 28 -2.19 -10.65 0.13
C ASP A 28 -2.88 -9.52 0.91
N MET A 29 -3.51 -8.59 0.19
CA MET A 29 -4.27 -7.48 0.77
C MET A 29 -5.49 -7.95 1.57
N LYS A 30 -6.18 -9.03 1.17
CA LYS A 30 -7.32 -9.60 1.92
C LYS A 30 -6.96 -9.95 3.36
N HIS A 31 -5.73 -10.40 3.58
CA HIS A 31 -5.26 -10.84 4.89
C HIS A 31 -4.74 -9.70 5.77
N VAL A 32 -4.37 -8.56 5.19
CA VAL A 32 -3.73 -7.46 5.90
C VAL A 32 -4.66 -6.25 6.06
N TYR A 33 -5.53 -6.01 5.08
CA TYR A 33 -6.42 -4.87 5.03
C TYR A 33 -7.88 -5.32 5.04
N SER A 34 -8.61 -4.96 6.08
CA SER A 34 -10.03 -5.27 6.18
C SER A 34 -10.86 -4.21 5.46
N VAL A 35 -11.42 -4.56 4.30
CA VAL A 35 -12.36 -3.72 3.53
C VAL A 35 -13.77 -3.68 4.12
N LEU A 36 -14.03 -4.43 5.20
CA LEU A 36 -15.33 -4.49 5.89
C LEU A 36 -15.84 -3.12 6.34
N GLY A 37 -14.93 -2.16 6.61
CA GLY A 37 -15.26 -0.79 6.98
C GLY A 37 -15.33 0.19 5.80
N HIS A 38 -15.07 -0.24 4.57
CA HIS A 38 -15.05 0.65 3.42
C HIS A 38 -16.48 0.98 2.98
N PRO A 39 -16.84 2.27 2.80
CA PRO A 39 -18.22 2.66 2.49
C PRO A 39 -18.77 1.94 1.25
N LYS A 40 -17.98 1.81 0.16
CA LYS A 40 -18.38 1.07 -1.05
C LYS A 40 -18.61 -0.43 -0.83
N TYR A 41 -17.93 -1.04 0.15
CA TYR A 41 -18.14 -2.45 0.51
C TYR A 41 -19.42 -2.61 1.31
N VAL A 42 -19.63 -1.71 2.28
CA VAL A 42 -20.82 -1.69 3.15
C VAL A 42 -22.09 -1.41 2.36
N THR A 43 -22.03 -0.54 1.34
CA THR A 43 -23.16 -0.27 0.44
C THR A 43 -23.39 -1.38 -0.59
N GLY A 44 -22.48 -2.34 -0.72
CA GLY A 44 -22.54 -3.41 -1.72
C GLY A 44 -22.28 -2.94 -3.15
N GLU A 45 -21.78 -1.72 -3.35
CA GLU A 45 -21.45 -1.16 -4.66
C GLU A 45 -20.18 -1.79 -5.25
N ALA A 46 -19.25 -2.23 -4.39
CA ALA A 46 -18.01 -2.86 -4.81
C ALA A 46 -17.71 -4.11 -3.97
N THR A 47 -17.19 -5.16 -4.59
CA THR A 47 -16.69 -6.34 -3.87
C THR A 47 -15.34 -6.03 -3.23
N GLU A 48 -14.94 -6.86 -2.27
CA GLU A 48 -13.63 -6.76 -1.66
C GLU A 48 -12.50 -6.75 -2.71
N GLU A 49 -12.57 -7.62 -3.70
CA GLU A 49 -11.58 -7.71 -4.79
C GLU A 49 -11.55 -6.46 -5.66
N ASP A 50 -12.70 -5.84 -5.92
CA ASP A 50 -12.79 -4.62 -6.72
C ASP A 50 -12.16 -3.44 -5.97
N ILE A 51 -12.42 -3.34 -4.67
CA ILE A 51 -11.78 -2.33 -3.79
C ILE A 51 -10.28 -2.56 -3.71
N PHE A 52 -9.82 -3.81 -3.59
CA PHE A 52 -8.39 -4.11 -3.60
C PHE A 52 -7.74 -3.78 -4.94
N LYS A 53 -8.38 -4.10 -6.06
CA LYS A 53 -7.87 -3.74 -7.39
C LYS A 53 -7.80 -2.23 -7.59
N GLU A 54 -8.84 -1.50 -7.20
CA GLU A 54 -8.85 -0.03 -7.27
C GLU A 54 -7.76 0.59 -6.38
N PHE A 55 -7.56 0.00 -5.20
CA PHE A 55 -6.49 0.40 -4.29
C PHE A 55 -5.11 0.11 -4.89
N LEU A 56 -4.84 -1.11 -5.37
CA LEU A 56 -3.56 -1.49 -5.97
C LEU A 56 -3.24 -0.66 -7.22
N LYS A 57 -4.24 -0.38 -8.04
CA LYS A 57 -4.12 0.52 -9.20
C LYS A 57 -3.63 1.91 -8.85
N THR A 58 -3.87 2.37 -7.62
CA THR A 58 -3.36 3.66 -7.12
C THR A 58 -1.85 3.63 -6.88
N PHE A 59 -1.26 2.46 -6.60
CA PHE A 59 0.18 2.27 -6.41
C PHE A 59 0.92 1.94 -7.71
N GLU A 60 0.25 1.36 -8.71
CA GLU A 60 0.77 1.08 -10.06
C GLU A 60 0.94 2.38 -10.89
N ILE A 61 1.65 3.37 -10.35
CA ILE A 61 1.89 4.66 -11.01
C ILE A 61 3.07 4.52 -11.98
N GLY A 62 2.79 4.65 -13.28
CA GLY A 62 3.80 4.66 -14.33
C GLY A 62 4.24 3.28 -14.83
N GLY A 63 3.54 2.21 -14.42
CA GLY A 63 3.78 0.82 -14.80
C GLY A 63 2.60 0.15 -15.51
N HIS A 64 2.64 -1.18 -15.57
CA HIS A 64 1.53 -2.00 -16.08
C HIS A 64 0.50 -2.19 -14.96
N VAL A 65 -0.75 -1.82 -15.21
CA VAL A 65 -1.88 -2.15 -14.31
C VAL A 65 -2.22 -3.63 -14.50
N ASN A 66 -1.49 -4.49 -13.79
CA ASN A 66 -1.63 -5.94 -13.81
C ASN A 66 -2.22 -6.47 -12.49
N GLY A 67 -2.52 -5.58 -11.54
CA GLY A 67 -3.11 -5.93 -10.26
C GLY A 67 -2.09 -6.52 -9.28
N ILE A 68 -0.79 -6.28 -9.53
CA ILE A 68 0.30 -6.63 -8.64
C ILE A 68 1.15 -5.39 -8.39
N VAL A 69 1.47 -5.13 -7.13
CA VAL A 69 2.29 -3.97 -6.76
C VAL A 69 3.69 -4.48 -6.42
N THR A 70 4.66 -4.12 -7.24
CA THR A 70 6.06 -4.44 -6.98
C THR A 70 6.64 -3.53 -5.89
N LYS A 71 7.73 -3.96 -5.26
CA LYS A 71 8.45 -3.11 -4.28
C LYS A 71 8.88 -1.78 -4.89
N GLU A 72 9.27 -1.77 -6.16
CA GLU A 72 9.70 -0.57 -6.87
C GLU A 72 8.54 0.41 -7.08
N GLU A 73 7.38 -0.07 -7.52
CA GLU A 73 6.16 0.76 -7.68
C GLU A 73 5.68 1.31 -6.33
N PHE A 74 5.66 0.46 -5.30
CA PHE A 74 5.31 0.89 -3.94
C PHE A 74 6.25 1.99 -3.44
N LEU A 75 7.56 1.83 -3.68
CA LEU A 75 8.56 2.82 -3.30
C LEU A 75 8.42 4.10 -4.12
N ASN A 76 8.11 4.02 -5.41
CA ASN A 76 7.89 5.19 -6.27
C ASN A 76 6.65 5.98 -5.85
N TYR A 77 5.55 5.29 -5.55
CA TYR A 77 4.34 5.90 -5.00
C TYR A 77 4.66 6.67 -3.71
N TYR A 78 5.34 6.01 -2.76
CA TYR A 78 5.71 6.64 -1.50
C TYR A 78 6.82 7.68 -1.64
N ALA A 79 7.65 7.63 -2.68
CA ALA A 79 8.58 8.70 -3.00
C ALA A 79 7.80 9.99 -3.31
N GLY A 80 6.72 9.90 -4.08
CA GLY A 80 5.79 11.01 -4.33
C GLY A 80 5.10 11.51 -3.06
N VAL A 81 4.53 10.61 -2.25
CA VAL A 81 3.91 10.98 -0.96
C VAL A 81 4.94 11.64 -0.02
N SER A 82 6.17 11.14 -0.02
CA SER A 82 7.25 11.68 0.79
C SER A 82 7.70 13.05 0.32
N ALA A 83 7.60 13.36 -0.97
CA ALA A 83 7.88 14.69 -1.50
C ALA A 83 6.86 15.72 -0.99
N SER A 84 5.63 15.28 -0.71
CA SER A 84 4.57 16.10 -0.12
C SER A 84 4.62 16.19 1.41
N ILE A 85 5.55 15.49 2.07
CA ILE A 85 5.69 15.47 3.54
C ILE A 85 7.11 15.88 3.94
N ASP A 86 7.25 17.07 4.49
CA ASP A 86 8.55 17.59 4.94
C ASP A 86 9.11 16.83 6.16
N SER A 87 8.26 16.45 7.12
CA SER A 87 8.69 15.82 8.37
C SER A 87 8.81 14.28 8.26
N ASP A 88 10.03 13.76 8.47
CA ASP A 88 10.28 12.31 8.55
C ASP A 88 9.45 11.62 9.64
N VAL A 89 9.27 12.29 10.79
CA VAL A 89 8.50 11.76 11.92
C VAL A 89 7.02 11.66 11.58
N TYR A 90 6.49 12.67 10.87
CA TYR A 90 5.11 12.65 10.42
C TYR A 90 4.89 11.56 9.37
N PHE A 91 5.82 11.40 8.42
CA PHE A 91 5.77 10.33 7.44
C PHE A 91 5.76 8.94 8.12
N ASP A 92 6.65 8.72 9.10
CA ASP A 92 6.71 7.48 9.88
C ASP A 92 5.39 7.23 10.63
N LEU A 93 4.83 8.25 11.28
CA LEU A 93 3.54 8.15 11.96
C LEU A 93 2.39 7.77 11.02
N VAL A 94 2.32 8.41 9.85
CA VAL A 94 1.30 8.11 8.83
C VAL A 94 1.45 6.68 8.34
N MET A 95 2.67 6.23 8.04
CA MET A 95 2.95 4.87 7.61
C MET A 95 2.58 3.83 8.67
N ARG A 96 2.94 4.07 9.93
CA ARG A 96 2.60 3.19 11.05
C ARG A 96 1.10 3.09 11.26
N LYS A 97 0.37 4.20 11.18
CA LYS A 97 -1.09 4.20 11.31
C LYS A 97 -1.76 3.50 10.12
N ALA A 98 -1.33 3.79 8.90
CA ALA A 98 -1.89 3.22 7.68
C ALA A 98 -1.72 1.69 7.63
N TRP A 99 -0.53 1.20 7.96
CA TRP A 99 -0.18 -0.23 7.84
C TRP A 99 -0.19 -0.99 9.17
N LYS A 100 -0.66 -0.33 10.25
CA LYS A 100 -0.65 -0.84 11.63
C LYS A 100 0.71 -1.47 11.99
N LEU A 101 1.81 -0.77 11.71
CA LEU A 101 3.19 -1.18 12.03
C LEU A 101 3.55 -0.91 13.49
#